data_AF-A0A9X2LG82-F1
#
_entry.id   AF-A0A9X2LG82-F1
#
_cell.length_a   1.000
_cell.length_b   1.000
_cell.length_c   1.000
_cell.angle_alpha   90.00
_cell.angle_beta   90.00
_cell.angle_gamma   90.00
#
_symmetry.space_group_name_H-M   'P 1'
#
loop_
_entity.id
_entity.type
_entity.pdbx_description
1 polymer ?
#
loop_
_entity_poly.entity_id
_entity_poly.type
_entity_poly.pdbx_seq_one_letter_code
_entity_poly.pdbx_strand_id
1 'polypeptide(L)' 'MPVDPSDPETFEDFDEEDADVTEFDAETPEADAAEQHADLAQHRDDPLALLDPAAANVADAAEQARVVDLDEDDYR' A
#
# COMPACT_ATOMS: atom_id res chain seq x y z
N MET A 1 21.12 -17.63 -1.25
CA MET A 1 20.02 -17.97 -2.18
C MET A 1 18.89 -17.01 -1.87
N PRO A 2 18.19 -16.42 -2.85
CA PRO A 2 16.97 -15.68 -2.58
C PRO A 2 15.91 -16.66 -2.04
N VAL A 3 15.12 -16.22 -1.08
CA VAL A 3 13.96 -16.97 -0.58
C VAL A 3 12.79 -16.81 -1.56
N ASP A 4 11.94 -17.82 -1.66
CA ASP A 4 10.71 -17.75 -2.46
C ASP A 4 9.58 -17.17 -1.58
N PRO A 5 9.06 -15.96 -1.87
CA PRO A 5 8.01 -15.35 -1.07
C PRO A 5 6.66 -16.08 -1.17
N SER A 6 6.50 -17.04 -2.09
CA SER A 6 5.27 -17.82 -2.27
C SER A 6 5.29 -19.16 -1.52
N ASP A 7 6.43 -19.55 -0.94
CA ASP A 7 6.58 -20.79 -0.20
C ASP A 7 6.13 -20.60 1.26
N PRO A 8 5.00 -21.19 1.68
CA PRO A 8 4.46 -21.00 3.03
C PRO A 8 5.42 -21.47 4.12
N GLU A 9 6.22 -22.51 3.85
CA GLU A 9 7.18 -23.09 4.79
C GLU A 9 8.35 -22.13 5.08
N THR A 10 8.55 -21.08 4.26
CA THR A 10 9.56 -20.03 4.51
C THR A 10 9.24 -19.22 5.78
N PHE A 11 7.97 -19.21 6.21
CA PHE A 11 7.49 -18.43 7.36
C PHE A 11 7.02 -19.32 8.53
N GLU A 12 7.16 -20.64 8.43
CA GLU A 12 6.68 -21.57 9.46
C GLU A 12 7.65 -21.77 10.63
N ASP A 13 8.90 -21.28 10.52
CA ASP A 13 9.90 -21.26 11.61
C ASP A 13 9.64 -20.16 12.68
N PHE A 14 8.61 -19.33 12.50
CA PHE A 14 8.15 -18.39 13.51
C PHE A 14 7.15 -19.09 14.44
N ASP A 15 7.66 -20.02 15.25
CA ASP A 15 6.87 -20.75 16.25
C ASP A 15 6.17 -19.79 17.23
N GLU A 16 5.00 -20.22 17.71
CA GLU A 16 4.10 -19.57 18.67
C GLU A 16 4.76 -19.13 20.01
N GLU A 17 6.05 -19.39 20.23
CA GLU A 17 6.85 -18.90 21.37
C GLU A 17 7.43 -17.48 21.17
N ASP A 18 7.51 -16.97 19.94
CA ASP A 18 7.77 -15.55 19.64
C ASP A 18 6.48 -14.70 19.67
N ALA A 19 5.33 -15.34 19.93
CA ALA A 19 4.10 -14.66 20.30
C ALA A 19 4.15 -14.21 21.78
N ASP A 20 5.24 -13.54 22.18
CA ASP A 20 5.20 -12.61 23.31
C ASP A 20 4.28 -11.47 22.90
N VAL A 21 2.97 -11.69 23.03
CA VAL A 21 1.86 -10.76 22.76
C VAL A 21 1.88 -9.58 23.76
N THR A 22 3.03 -9.29 24.37
CA THR A 22 3.21 -8.33 25.47
C THR A 22 4.12 -7.16 25.15
N GLU A 23 4.21 -6.71 23.89
CA GLU A 23 4.54 -5.31 23.62
C GLU A 23 4.02 -4.76 22.27
N PHE A 24 2.77 -5.05 21.90
CA PHE A 24 2.13 -4.38 20.74
C PHE A 24 1.97 -2.85 20.91
N ASP A 25 2.22 -2.32 22.11
CA ASP A 25 1.91 -0.94 22.49
C ASP A 25 3.09 0.04 22.30
N ALA A 26 4.29 -0.45 21.92
CA ALA A 26 5.51 0.38 21.88
C ALA A 26 5.98 0.78 20.46
N GLU A 27 5.63 0.01 19.42
CA GLU A 27 6.18 0.23 18.07
C GLU A 27 5.38 1.21 17.20
N THR A 28 4.21 1.65 17.63
CA THR A 28 3.38 2.59 16.87
C THR A 28 2.78 3.62 17.81
N PRO A 29 3.28 4.87 17.83
CA PRO A 29 2.64 5.98 18.55
C PRO A 29 1.13 6.01 18.31
N GLU A 30 0.33 6.46 19.29
CA GLU A 30 -1.14 6.40 19.17
C GLU A 30 -1.67 7.20 17.98
N ALA A 31 -0.96 8.26 17.58
CA ALA A 31 -1.25 9.02 16.37
C ALA A 31 -1.04 8.18 15.11
N ASP A 32 0.09 7.50 15.00
CA ASP A 32 0.43 6.64 13.87
C ASP A 32 -0.56 5.46 13.78
N ALA A 33 -0.97 4.87 14.91
CA ALA A 33 -1.96 3.81 14.94
C ALA A 33 -3.34 4.30 14.46
N ALA A 34 -3.73 5.52 14.87
CA ALA A 34 -4.98 6.13 14.41
C ALA A 34 -4.97 6.38 12.89
N GLU A 35 -3.84 6.79 12.32
CA GLU A 35 -3.67 6.94 10.87
C GLU A 35 -3.75 5.58 10.15
N GLN A 36 -3.10 4.55 10.68
CA GLN A 36 -3.08 3.20 10.09
C GLN A 36 -4.46 2.51 10.09
N HIS A 37 -5.31 2.85 11.04
CA HIS A 37 -6.68 2.34 11.13
C HIS A 37 -7.71 3.21 10.39
N ALA A 38 -7.30 4.32 9.78
CA ALA A 38 -8.18 5.16 8.99
C ALA A 38 -8.56 4.45 7.67
N ASP A 39 -9.82 4.64 7.25
CA ASP A 39 -10.26 4.17 5.94
C ASP A 39 -9.45 4.88 4.83
N LEU A 40 -8.81 4.11 3.95
CA LEU A 40 -8.18 4.66 2.76
C LEU A 40 -9.25 5.25 1.84
N ALA A 41 -9.10 6.52 1.48
CA ALA A 41 -9.96 7.15 0.49
C ALA A 41 -9.87 6.34 -0.81
N GLN A 42 -11.03 5.88 -1.29
CA GLN A 42 -11.14 5.07 -2.50
C GLN A 42 -11.03 5.98 -3.75
N HIS A 43 -9.94 6.72 -3.89
CA HIS A 43 -9.60 7.35 -5.16
C HIS A 43 -9.22 6.22 -6.11
N ARG A 44 -10.21 5.72 -6.84
CA ARG A 44 -9.96 4.77 -7.91
C ARG A 44 -9.29 5.55 -9.03
N ASP A 45 -8.22 5.00 -9.55
CA ASP A 45 -7.64 5.46 -10.81
C ASP A 45 -8.75 5.52 -11.87
N ASP A 46 -8.71 6.55 -12.70
CA ASP A 46 -9.64 6.64 -13.81
C ASP A 46 -9.42 5.42 -14.72
N PRO A 47 -10.49 4.80 -15.24
CA PRO A 47 -10.32 3.67 -16.15
C PRO A 47 -9.44 4.10 -17.32
N LEU A 48 -8.44 3.27 -17.63
CA LEU A 48 -7.46 3.44 -18.72
C LEU A 48 -8.07 3.70 -20.12
N ALA A 49 -9.39 3.68 -20.26
CA ALA A 49 -10.13 3.91 -21.49
C ALA A 49 -9.82 5.27 -22.16
N LEU A 50 -9.25 6.24 -21.44
CA LEU A 50 -8.84 7.54 -21.98
C LEU A 50 -7.46 7.54 -22.66
N LEU A 51 -6.64 6.50 -22.48
CA LEU A 51 -5.26 6.43 -23.00
C LEU A 51 -5.15 5.43 -24.16
N ASP A 52 -4.47 5.84 -25.24
CA ASP A 52 -4.08 4.93 -26.33
C ASP A 52 -3.01 3.94 -25.83
N PRO A 53 -3.28 2.62 -25.81
CA PRO A 53 -2.33 1.61 -25.34
C PRO A 53 -1.02 1.56 -26.16
N ALA A 54 -1.00 2.13 -27.36
CA ALA A 54 0.20 2.22 -28.19
C ALA A 54 1.07 3.45 -27.88
N ALA A 55 0.56 4.40 -27.10
CA ALA A 55 1.28 5.65 -26.80
C ALA A 55 2.38 5.49 -25.76
N ALA A 56 2.25 4.52 -24.85
CA ALA A 56 3.21 4.27 -23.78
C ALA A 56 3.22 2.78 -23.39
N ASN A 57 4.23 2.35 -22.62
CA ASN A 57 4.20 1.02 -22.04
C ASN A 57 3.09 0.91 -20.96
N VAL A 58 2.70 -0.32 -20.60
CA VAL A 58 1.58 -0.57 -19.68
C VAL A 58 1.78 0.04 -18.29
N ALA A 59 3.02 0.06 -17.78
CA ALA A 59 3.32 0.64 -16.48
C ALA A 59 3.19 2.18 -16.50
N ASP A 60 3.70 2.82 -17.56
CA ASP A 60 3.60 4.26 -17.75
C ASP A 60 2.14 4.70 -17.95
N ALA A 61 1.34 3.93 -18.69
CA ALA A 61 -0.07 4.24 -18.91
C ALA A 61 -0.89 4.12 -17.62
N ALA A 62 -0.61 3.11 -16.79
CA ALA A 62 -1.21 2.96 -15.47
C ALA A 62 -0.86 4.14 -14.56
N GLU A 63 0.39 4.60 -14.59
CA GLU A 63 0.83 5.76 -13.82
C GLU A 63 0.12 7.05 -14.25
N GLN A 64 -0.01 7.28 -15.56
CA GLN A 64 -0.67 8.48 -16.09
C GLN A 64 -2.19 8.51 -15.87
N ALA A 65 -2.82 7.35 -15.66
CA ALA A 65 -4.24 7.24 -15.35
C ALA A 65 -4.56 7.48 -13.87
N ARG A 66 -3.54 7.56 -13.00
CA ARG A 66 -3.76 7.86 -11.58
C ARG A 66 -4.30 9.27 -11.42
N VAL A 67 -5.45 9.37 -10.78
CA VAL A 67 -6.09 10.65 -10.48
C VAL A 67 -5.41 11.24 -9.26
N VAL A 68 -4.76 12.38 -9.44
CA VAL A 68 -4.27 13.19 -8.32
C VAL A 68 -5.33 14.25 -8.04
N ASP A 69 -5.94 14.19 -6.86
CA ASP A 69 -6.83 15.27 -6.43
C ASP A 69 -6.02 16.56 -6.28
N LEU A 70 -6.42 17.57 -7.05
CA LEU A 70 -5.89 18.92 -6.91
C LEU A 70 -6.72 19.63 -5.83
N ASP A 71 -6.21 19.67 -4.60
CA ASP A 71 -6.79 20.53 -3.58
C ASP A 71 -6.33 21.98 -3.81
N GLU A 72 -7.17 22.76 -4.50
CA GLU A 72 -6.91 24.18 -4.76
C GLU A 72 -6.92 25.03 -3.48
N ASP A 73 -7.44 24.50 -2.36
CA ASP A 73 -7.48 25.18 -1.06
C ASP A 73 -6.17 25.01 -0.25
N ASP A 74 -5.31 24.03 -0.60
CA ASP A 74 -3.99 23.80 0.04
C ASP A 74 -2.93 24.87 -0.29
N TYR A 75 -3.19 25.70 -1.31
CA TYR A 75 -2.30 26.79 -1.76
C TYR A 75 -2.80 28.19 -1.34
N ARG A 76 -3.21 28.39 -0.07
CA ARG A 76 -3.57 29.71 0.46
C ARG A 76 -2.57 30.29 1.47
#